data_AF-A0A3S5K365-F1
#
_entry.id   AF-A0A3S5K365-F1
#
_cell.length_a   1.000
_cell.length_b   1.000
_cell.length_c   1.000
_cell.angle_alpha   90.00
_cell.angle_beta   90.00
_cell.angle_gamma   90.00
#
_symmetry.space_group_name_H-M   'P 1'
#
loop_
_entity.id
_entity.type
_entity.pdbx_description
1 polymer ?
#
loop_
_entity_poly.entity_id
_entity_poly.type
_entity_poly.pdbx_seq_one_letter_code
_entity_poly.pdbx_strand_id
1 'polypeptide(L)'
;MVNTVLQNIFTKIPHIVTTGAIVSVSTMFNIPRTEAATFTSQLVQEDLFFGRNIPGGGEVSSEQFQAFVNNVITPRFPAGLTVFDASGQFLSSTGNLVRERSKNVTLFVEDSLQNQTSINDIATNYIQAFNQESVLRVINKDDLKVSFGLDTDLFNNSSQSKFIEVDLFFGRNIPGGGEVSTEQFQQFVNNAITPRFPAGLTIFDAFGQFRNSAGMIVRENTKTVTLLLEDTVANESSINQIVRDYVKSFNQESVLQAVNEDIKVSFGLEPDLFNNSTQPKFIRVDLFFGRNLKNGGEVSNEQFQEFINNVITPRFPDGLTVFDTFGQFQNSAGTIVREPSKVVALLLEDTLDSELSINEIVKAYVQQFNQESVLQVVDEDVQVDFITSKQISVPEPTTILSLISISIVITLTGKKKRNSLVNCARRKQ
;
A
#
# COMPACT_ATOMS: atom_id res chain seq x y z
N MET A 1 -32.17 -1.45 -15.25
CA MET A 1 -31.52 -0.18 -15.67
C MET A 1 -30.26 0.00 -14.83
N VAL A 2 -29.23 -0.81 -15.08
CA VAL A 2 -28.03 -0.97 -14.22
C VAL A 2 -26.76 -1.05 -15.09
N ASN A 3 -26.63 -0.21 -16.13
CA ASN A 3 -25.48 -0.39 -17.05
C ASN A 3 -25.02 0.89 -17.76
N THR A 4 -24.90 2.00 -17.02
CA THR A 4 -24.49 3.28 -17.65
C THR A 4 -23.39 4.04 -16.88
N VAL A 5 -22.98 3.59 -15.70
CA VAL A 5 -21.94 4.29 -14.92
C VAL A 5 -20.52 3.76 -15.21
N LEU A 6 -20.36 2.47 -15.51
CA LEU A 6 -19.03 1.87 -15.75
C LEU A 6 -18.41 2.17 -17.13
N GLN A 7 -19.19 2.63 -18.12
CA GLN A 7 -18.69 2.83 -19.49
C GLN A 7 -17.98 4.18 -19.74
N ASN A 8 -17.99 5.13 -18.80
CA ASN A 8 -17.48 6.48 -19.07
C ASN A 8 -16.00 6.71 -18.70
N ILE A 9 -15.30 5.73 -18.12
CA ILE A 9 -13.90 5.89 -17.70
C ILE A 9 -12.90 5.38 -18.77
N PHE A 10 -13.32 4.51 -19.69
CA PHE A 10 -12.46 3.99 -20.75
C PHE A 10 -13.12 4.14 -22.12
N THR A 11 -12.74 5.18 -22.86
CA THR A 11 -12.49 5.23 -24.33
C THR A 11 -12.83 6.60 -24.93
N LYS A 12 -11.85 7.22 -25.62
CA LYS A 12 -12.03 7.82 -26.96
C LYS A 12 -10.70 8.39 -27.50
N ILE A 13 -10.08 7.65 -28.42
CA ILE A 13 -9.28 8.18 -29.52
C ILE A 13 -10.14 8.01 -30.78
N PRO A 14 -10.33 9.03 -31.64
CA PRO A 14 -11.23 8.91 -32.78
C PRO A 14 -10.51 8.29 -33.97
N HIS A 15 -10.99 7.15 -34.46
CA HIS A 15 -10.71 6.69 -35.82
C HIS A 15 -11.89 7.01 -36.73
N ILE A 16 -11.58 7.79 -37.77
CA ILE A 16 -12.44 8.14 -38.90
C ILE A 16 -12.83 6.86 -39.65
N VAL A 17 -14.12 6.63 -39.83
CA VAL A 17 -14.63 5.56 -40.71
C VAL A 17 -15.14 6.19 -42.00
N THR A 18 -14.41 5.95 -43.09
CA THR A 18 -14.86 6.20 -44.46
C THR A 18 -15.57 4.95 -44.97
N THR A 19 -16.80 5.11 -45.45
CA THR A 19 -17.66 4.04 -45.96
C THR A 19 -17.09 3.46 -47.27
N GLY A 20 -16.91 2.14 -47.33
CA GLY A 20 -16.58 1.43 -48.55
C GLY A 20 -16.90 -0.06 -48.42
N ALA A 21 -18.01 -0.49 -49.02
CA ALA A 21 -18.36 -1.90 -49.14
C ALA A 21 -17.48 -2.56 -50.22
N ILE A 22 -16.77 -3.62 -49.85
CA ILE A 22 -16.20 -4.57 -50.81
C ILE A 22 -16.56 -5.98 -50.32
N VAL A 23 -17.38 -6.68 -51.11
CA VAL A 23 -17.63 -8.11 -50.98
C VAL A 23 -16.53 -8.83 -51.75
N SER A 24 -15.72 -9.62 -51.06
CA SER A 24 -14.83 -10.61 -51.67
C SER A 24 -14.92 -11.91 -50.89
N VAL A 25 -15.48 -12.94 -51.53
CA VAL A 25 -15.49 -14.33 -51.06
C VAL A 25 -14.12 -14.94 -51.30
N SER A 26 -13.45 -15.46 -50.27
CA SER A 26 -12.26 -16.31 -50.41
C SER A 26 -12.06 -17.22 -49.19
N THR A 27 -12.32 -18.52 -49.41
CA THR A 27 -11.71 -19.73 -48.80
C THR A 27 -11.46 -19.77 -47.28
N MET A 28 -12.12 -20.73 -46.62
CA MET A 28 -11.88 -21.13 -45.23
C MET A 28 -10.46 -21.64 -45.01
N PHE A 29 -9.70 -20.92 -44.17
CA PHE A 29 -8.69 -21.54 -43.33
C PHE A 29 -9.27 -21.62 -41.92
N ASN A 30 -9.40 -22.84 -41.41
CA ASN A 30 -9.77 -23.11 -40.02
C ASN A 30 -8.55 -22.75 -39.15
N ILE A 31 -8.35 -21.45 -38.92
CA ILE A 31 -7.46 -20.99 -37.85
C ILE A 31 -8.22 -21.29 -36.57
N PRO A 32 -7.69 -22.11 -35.64
CA PRO A 32 -8.31 -22.25 -34.33
C PRO A 32 -8.46 -20.84 -33.78
N ARG A 33 -9.71 -20.42 -33.61
CA ARG A 33 -10.05 -19.18 -32.94
C ARG A 33 -9.57 -19.40 -31.51
N THR A 34 -8.36 -18.98 -31.20
CA THR A 34 -7.91 -18.81 -29.83
C THR A 34 -8.95 -17.88 -29.23
N GLU A 35 -9.86 -18.44 -28.44
CA GLU A 35 -10.63 -17.66 -27.49
C GLU A 35 -9.59 -16.85 -26.74
N ALA A 36 -9.58 -15.54 -27.00
CA ALA A 36 -8.81 -14.63 -26.20
C ALA A 36 -9.35 -14.85 -24.78
N ALA A 37 -8.58 -15.54 -23.95
CA ALA A 37 -8.80 -15.54 -22.52
C ALA A 37 -8.90 -14.06 -22.16
N THR A 38 -10.10 -13.63 -21.78
CA THR A 38 -10.29 -12.38 -21.07
C THR A 38 -9.54 -12.58 -19.76
N PHE A 39 -8.25 -12.27 -19.75
CA PHE A 39 -7.52 -12.00 -18.53
C PHE A 39 -8.20 -10.77 -17.94
N THR A 40 -9.15 -10.99 -17.04
CA THR A 40 -9.57 -9.95 -16.11
C THR A 40 -8.33 -9.63 -15.30
N SER A 41 -7.75 -8.47 -15.52
CA SER A 41 -6.59 -8.05 -14.74
C SER A 41 -7.04 -7.94 -13.28
N GLN A 42 -6.46 -8.77 -12.42
CA GLN A 42 -6.73 -8.76 -10.98
C GLN A 42 -6.09 -7.51 -10.40
N LEU A 43 -6.86 -6.77 -9.59
CA LEU A 43 -6.33 -5.66 -8.82
C LEU A 43 -5.56 -6.20 -7.61
N VAL A 44 -4.47 -5.53 -7.27
CA VAL A 44 -3.66 -5.79 -6.08
C VAL A 44 -3.56 -4.52 -5.25
N GLN A 45 -3.38 -4.68 -3.94
CA GLN A 45 -3.10 -3.56 -3.05
C GLN A 45 -1.59 -3.36 -2.96
N GLU A 46 -1.16 -2.13 -3.17
CA GLU A 46 0.23 -1.70 -3.13
C GLU A 46 0.37 -0.63 -2.05
N ASP A 47 1.04 -0.98 -0.96
CA ASP A 47 1.36 -0.07 0.14
C ASP A 47 2.82 0.36 0.03
N LEU A 48 3.05 1.67 -0.14
CA LEU A 48 4.37 2.28 -0.23
C LEU A 48 4.65 3.13 1.02
N PHE A 49 5.64 2.73 1.80
CA PHE A 49 6.04 3.38 3.04
C PHE A 49 7.25 4.28 2.79
N PHE A 50 7.02 5.58 2.92
CA PHE A 50 8.01 6.63 2.70
C PHE A 50 8.48 7.18 4.06
N GLY A 51 9.69 6.81 4.47
CA GLY A 51 10.40 7.49 5.56
C GLY A 51 10.62 8.96 5.21
N ARG A 52 10.49 9.85 6.20
CA ARG A 52 10.60 11.31 5.97
C ARG A 52 11.83 11.92 6.60
N ASN A 53 12.60 11.19 7.40
CA ASN A 53 13.88 11.70 7.89
C ASN A 53 14.87 11.82 6.73
N ILE A 54 15.56 12.95 6.59
CA ILE A 54 16.56 13.14 5.53
C ILE A 54 17.95 12.79 6.10
N PRO A 55 18.73 11.89 5.45
CA PRO A 55 20.09 11.62 5.87
C PRO A 55 20.96 12.88 5.90
N GLY A 56 21.71 13.07 7.00
CA GLY A 56 22.47 14.30 7.25
C GLY A 56 21.68 15.42 7.94
N GLY A 57 20.38 15.22 8.19
CA GLY A 57 19.53 16.08 9.00
C GLY A 57 18.35 16.69 8.22
N GLY A 58 17.27 16.96 8.95
CA GLY A 58 16.02 17.48 8.40
C GLY A 58 14.95 16.40 8.20
N GLU A 59 13.78 16.85 7.78
CA GLU A 59 12.62 16.01 7.50
C GLU A 59 11.96 16.51 6.20
N VAL A 60 11.55 15.60 5.32
CA VAL A 60 10.69 15.92 4.17
C VAL A 60 9.40 16.50 4.74
N SER A 61 9.10 17.79 4.51
CA SER A 61 7.91 18.44 5.06
C SER A 61 6.61 17.89 4.45
N SER A 62 5.47 18.20 5.08
CA SER A 62 4.17 17.78 4.53
C SER A 62 3.91 18.43 3.16
N GLU A 63 4.35 19.67 2.96
CA GLU A 63 4.24 20.39 1.69
C GLU A 63 5.16 19.78 0.62
N GLN A 64 6.39 19.40 0.98
CA GLN A 64 7.32 18.74 0.07
C GLN A 64 6.80 17.36 -0.34
N PHE A 65 6.31 16.56 0.60
CA PHE A 65 5.71 15.27 0.32
C PHE A 65 4.46 15.45 -0.57
N GLN A 66 3.59 16.42 -0.26
CA GLN A 66 2.42 16.70 -1.07
C GLN A 66 2.79 17.13 -2.51
N ALA A 67 3.85 17.91 -2.67
CA ALA A 67 4.37 18.24 -4.00
C ALA A 67 4.86 17.00 -4.76
N PHE A 68 5.53 16.07 -4.06
CA PHE A 68 5.92 14.78 -4.63
C PHE A 68 4.69 13.97 -5.08
N VAL A 69 3.64 13.85 -4.25
CA VAL A 69 2.39 13.16 -4.64
C VAL A 69 1.78 13.80 -5.90
N ASN A 70 1.70 15.13 -5.96
CA ASN A 70 1.11 15.84 -7.10
C ASN A 70 1.88 15.63 -8.42
N ASN A 71 3.21 15.64 -8.34
CA ASN A 71 4.06 15.75 -9.52
C ASN A 71 4.62 14.40 -9.98
N VAL A 72 4.64 13.39 -9.09
CA VAL A 72 5.24 12.08 -9.37
C VAL A 72 4.19 10.97 -9.32
N ILE A 73 3.42 10.87 -8.22
CA ILE A 73 2.48 9.76 -8.04
C ILE A 73 1.21 9.95 -8.88
N THR A 74 0.48 11.05 -8.68
CA THR A 74 -0.83 11.27 -9.34
C THR A 74 -0.78 11.26 -10.87
N PRO A 75 0.28 11.76 -11.55
CA PRO A 75 0.38 11.62 -13.00
C PRO A 75 0.51 10.17 -13.48
N ARG A 76 1.00 9.25 -12.64
CA ARG A 76 1.12 7.81 -12.92
C ARG A 76 -0.14 7.04 -12.54
N PHE A 77 -0.75 7.42 -11.42
CA PHE A 77 -1.98 6.83 -10.91
C PHE A 77 -3.08 7.89 -10.80
N PRO A 78 -3.65 8.32 -11.94
CA PRO A 78 -4.68 9.37 -11.94
C PRO A 78 -6.02 8.90 -11.35
N ALA A 79 -6.25 7.59 -11.32
CA ALA A 79 -7.48 7.00 -10.78
C ALA A 79 -7.64 7.27 -9.28
N GLY A 80 -6.54 7.34 -8.54
CA GLY A 80 -6.55 7.72 -7.14
C GLY A 80 -5.48 7.02 -6.31
N LEU A 81 -5.28 7.53 -5.11
CA LEU A 81 -4.43 7.00 -4.06
C LEU A 81 -4.96 7.46 -2.70
N THR A 82 -4.64 6.71 -1.65
CA THR A 82 -4.91 7.11 -0.26
C THR A 82 -3.58 7.26 0.48
N VAL A 83 -3.42 8.35 1.24
CA VAL A 83 -2.23 8.60 2.06
C VAL A 83 -2.59 8.56 3.53
N PHE A 84 -1.86 7.77 4.31
CA PHE A 84 -1.94 7.71 5.77
C PHE A 84 -0.69 8.33 6.40
N ASP A 85 -0.89 9.01 7.53
CA ASP A 85 0.21 9.35 8.44
C ASP A 85 0.59 8.14 9.29
N ALA A 86 1.89 7.90 9.42
CA ALA A 86 2.43 6.79 10.19
C ALA A 86 3.76 7.17 10.87
N SER A 87 4.22 6.32 11.78
CA SER A 87 5.55 6.46 12.40
C SER A 87 6.32 5.15 12.26
N GLY A 88 7.52 5.21 11.67
CA GLY A 88 8.45 4.09 11.60
C GLY A 88 9.36 4.04 12.83
N GLN A 89 9.70 2.83 13.28
CA GLN A 89 10.72 2.62 14.31
C GLN A 89 11.51 1.33 14.03
N PHE A 90 12.83 1.40 14.13
CA PHE A 90 13.74 0.26 13.92
C PHE A 90 15.05 0.45 14.70
N LEU A 91 15.85 -0.61 14.82
CA LEU A 91 17.22 -0.52 15.30
C LEU A 91 18.17 -0.37 14.10
N SER A 92 19.04 0.63 14.15
CA SER A 92 20.12 0.75 13.16
C SER A 92 21.09 -0.43 13.26
N SER A 93 21.97 -0.57 12.27
CA SER A 93 23.06 -1.55 12.29
C SER A 93 24.03 -1.41 13.48
N THR A 94 24.04 -0.25 14.14
CA THR A 94 24.82 0.00 15.36
C THR A 94 24.01 -0.24 16.65
N GLY A 95 22.78 -0.77 16.53
CA GLY A 95 21.88 -1.03 17.65
C GLY A 95 21.21 0.22 18.24
N ASN A 96 21.28 1.37 17.55
CA ASN A 96 20.64 2.59 18.03
C ASN A 96 19.18 2.62 17.61
N LEU A 97 18.30 3.03 18.52
CA LEU A 97 16.88 3.22 18.22
C LEU A 97 16.69 4.40 17.27
N VAL A 98 16.13 4.12 16.09
CA VAL A 98 15.74 5.12 15.10
C VAL A 98 14.22 5.24 15.09
N ARG A 99 13.74 6.48 15.07
CA ARG A 99 12.33 6.82 14.88
C ARG A 99 12.20 7.80 13.75
N GLU A 100 11.18 7.61 12.93
CA GLU A 100 10.91 8.50 11.83
C GLU A 100 9.41 8.71 11.63
N ARG A 101 9.06 9.91 11.16
CA ARG A 101 7.73 10.11 10.58
C ARG A 101 7.71 9.45 9.22
N SER A 102 6.60 8.83 8.89
CA SER A 102 6.43 8.12 7.64
C SER A 102 5.08 8.47 7.01
N LYS A 103 4.98 8.24 5.70
CA LYS A 103 3.71 8.26 4.97
C LYS A 103 3.51 6.90 4.34
N ASN A 104 2.34 6.29 4.54
CA ASN A 104 1.93 5.12 3.78
C ASN A 104 1.03 5.60 2.62
N VAL A 105 1.39 5.27 1.39
CA VAL A 105 0.55 5.48 0.21
C VAL A 105 0.00 4.14 -0.25
N THR A 106 -1.32 3.98 -0.14
CA THR A 106 -2.06 2.81 -0.62
C THR A 106 -2.61 3.07 -2.02
N LEU A 107 -2.39 2.12 -2.91
CA LEU A 107 -2.87 2.10 -4.29
C LEU A 107 -3.56 0.76 -4.58
N PHE A 108 -4.66 0.80 -5.33
CA PHE A 108 -5.30 -0.40 -5.89
C PHE A 108 -5.10 -0.39 -7.40
N VAL A 109 -4.27 -1.31 -7.91
CA VAL A 109 -3.80 -1.27 -9.30
C VAL A 109 -3.83 -2.65 -9.93
N GLU A 110 -3.95 -2.71 -11.25
CA GLU A 110 -3.81 -3.94 -12.02
C GLU A 110 -2.43 -4.56 -11.78
N ASP A 111 -2.34 -5.86 -11.50
CA ASP A 111 -1.04 -6.58 -11.45
C ASP A 111 -0.47 -6.70 -12.87
N SER A 112 0.27 -5.66 -13.25
CA SER A 112 0.90 -5.56 -14.56
C SER A 112 2.34 -5.06 -14.43
N LEU A 113 3.20 -5.52 -15.35
CA LEU A 113 4.58 -5.07 -15.41
C LEU A 113 4.69 -3.54 -15.57
N GLN A 114 3.71 -2.91 -16.24
CA GLN A 114 3.67 -1.46 -16.42
C GLN A 114 3.42 -0.73 -15.09
N ASN A 115 2.49 -1.22 -14.26
CA ASN A 115 2.24 -0.63 -12.94
C ASN A 115 3.41 -0.90 -12.00
N GLN A 116 3.98 -2.11 -12.00
CA GLN A 116 5.19 -2.43 -11.24
C GLN A 116 6.37 -1.50 -11.62
N THR A 117 6.56 -1.23 -12.91
CA THR A 117 7.58 -0.26 -13.39
C THR A 117 7.28 1.15 -12.88
N SER A 118 6.02 1.57 -12.93
CA SER A 118 5.59 2.90 -12.48
C SER A 118 5.79 3.10 -10.97
N ILE A 119 5.55 2.05 -10.17
CA ILE A 119 5.79 2.02 -8.72
C ILE A 119 7.29 2.10 -8.41
N ASN A 120 8.10 1.30 -9.10
CA ASN A 120 9.57 1.35 -8.96
C ASN A 120 10.13 2.74 -9.31
N ASP A 121 9.59 3.38 -10.35
CA ASP A 121 9.95 4.74 -10.71
C ASP A 121 9.57 5.73 -9.61
N ILE A 122 8.38 5.63 -9.01
CA ILE A 122 7.95 6.49 -7.89
C ILE A 122 8.94 6.39 -6.73
N ALA A 123 9.23 5.17 -6.28
CA ALA A 123 10.18 4.93 -5.19
C ALA A 123 11.56 5.50 -5.52
N THR A 124 12.07 5.23 -6.73
CA THR A 124 13.37 5.75 -7.20
C THR A 124 13.41 7.27 -7.24
N ASN A 125 12.33 7.92 -7.68
CA ASN A 125 12.23 9.38 -7.70
C ASN A 125 12.24 9.97 -6.27
N TYR A 126 11.54 9.34 -5.32
CA TYR A 126 11.56 9.78 -3.92
C TYR A 126 12.97 9.67 -3.31
N ILE A 127 13.61 8.52 -3.52
CA ILE A 127 14.98 8.24 -3.08
C ILE A 127 15.95 9.29 -3.60
N GLN A 128 15.89 9.61 -4.90
CA GLN A 128 16.77 10.60 -5.51
C GLN A 128 16.45 12.04 -5.07
N ALA A 129 15.17 12.37 -4.92
CA ALA A 129 14.75 13.74 -4.56
C ALA A 129 15.09 14.10 -3.11
N PHE A 130 15.03 13.12 -2.20
CA PHE A 130 15.17 13.36 -0.75
C PHE A 130 16.32 12.58 -0.10
N ASN A 131 17.22 12.02 -0.92
CA ASN A 131 18.38 11.23 -0.50
C ASN A 131 18.03 10.09 0.47
N GLN A 132 16.91 9.40 0.24
CA GLN A 132 16.50 8.27 1.09
C GLN A 132 17.32 7.03 0.79
N GLU A 133 17.41 6.10 1.75
CA GLU A 133 18.07 4.82 1.51
C GLU A 133 17.17 3.87 0.71
N SER A 134 15.88 3.84 1.05
CA SER A 134 14.89 2.97 0.43
C SER A 134 13.47 3.51 0.54
N VAL A 135 12.55 2.86 -0.17
CA VAL A 135 11.11 2.90 0.06
C VAL A 135 10.66 1.45 0.24
N LEU A 136 9.97 1.17 1.34
CA LEU A 136 9.38 -0.13 1.58
C LEU A 136 8.09 -0.25 0.77
N ARG A 137 7.94 -1.37 0.06
CA ARG A 137 6.77 -1.73 -0.73
C ARG A 137 6.22 -3.05 -0.23
N VAL A 138 4.91 -3.08 0.00
CA VAL A 138 4.17 -4.30 0.34
C VAL A 138 3.07 -4.49 -0.71
N ILE A 139 3.03 -5.68 -1.29
CA ILE A 139 2.01 -6.06 -2.27
C ILE A 139 1.15 -7.14 -1.64
N ASN A 140 -0.13 -6.86 -1.47
CA ASN A 140 -1.12 -7.90 -1.19
C ASN A 140 -1.78 -8.28 -2.52
N LYS A 141 -1.56 -9.54 -2.92
CA LYS A 141 -2.11 -10.14 -4.15
C LYS A 141 -3.26 -11.08 -3.88
N ASP A 142 -3.51 -11.39 -2.62
CA ASP A 142 -4.33 -12.50 -2.22
C ASP A 142 -5.79 -12.12 -2.06
N ASP A 143 -6.67 -12.93 -2.66
CA ASP A 143 -8.14 -12.83 -2.72
C ASP A 143 -8.75 -11.42 -2.55
N LEU A 144 -8.06 -10.40 -3.09
CA LEU A 144 -8.40 -9.01 -2.90
C LEU A 144 -9.46 -8.61 -3.92
N LYS A 145 -10.60 -8.15 -3.41
CA LYS A 145 -11.69 -7.63 -4.22
C LYS A 145 -11.88 -6.15 -3.94
N VAL A 146 -11.81 -5.35 -4.99
CA VAL A 146 -11.90 -3.90 -4.91
C VAL A 146 -13.07 -3.40 -5.73
N SER A 147 -13.84 -2.48 -5.15
CA SER A 147 -14.98 -1.87 -5.82
C SER A 147 -15.17 -0.42 -5.41
N PHE A 148 -15.67 0.36 -6.35
CA PHE A 148 -16.14 1.74 -6.14
C PHE A 148 -17.67 1.83 -6.31
N GLY A 149 -18.34 0.70 -6.54
CA GLY A 149 -19.75 0.63 -6.92
C GLY A 149 -20.71 0.52 -5.73
N LEU A 150 -22.00 0.66 -6.04
CA LEU A 150 -23.08 0.29 -5.14
C LEU A 150 -23.48 -1.17 -5.40
N ASP A 151 -23.86 -1.88 -4.34
CA ASP A 151 -24.44 -3.23 -4.40
C ASP A 151 -23.55 -4.23 -5.15
N THR A 152 -22.26 -4.25 -4.78
CA THR A 152 -21.29 -5.18 -5.37
C THR A 152 -21.22 -6.47 -4.58
N ASP A 153 -21.11 -7.58 -5.33
CA ASP A 153 -20.83 -8.91 -4.81
C ASP A 153 -19.31 -9.03 -4.64
N LEU A 154 -18.84 -8.73 -3.43
CA LEU A 154 -17.41 -8.78 -3.07
C LEU A 154 -17.11 -9.96 -2.15
N PHE A 155 -18.13 -10.64 -1.63
CA PHE A 155 -17.93 -11.71 -0.67
C PHE A 155 -18.09 -13.03 -1.40
N ASN A 156 -17.11 -13.92 -1.29
CA ASN A 156 -17.26 -15.25 -1.88
C ASN A 156 -18.35 -16.08 -1.15
N ASN A 157 -18.75 -15.67 0.06
CA ASN A 157 -19.81 -16.27 0.85
C ASN A 157 -19.59 -17.78 1.03
N SER A 158 -18.36 -18.15 1.37
CA SER A 158 -17.93 -19.54 1.46
C SER A 158 -18.73 -20.33 2.49
N SER A 159 -18.91 -21.64 2.23
CA SER A 159 -19.67 -22.52 3.12
C SER A 159 -19.04 -22.74 4.50
N GLN A 160 -17.76 -22.36 4.66
CA GLN A 160 -17.05 -22.35 5.93
C GLN A 160 -16.90 -20.89 6.36
N SER A 161 -17.53 -20.51 7.47
CA SER A 161 -17.39 -19.14 7.98
C SER A 161 -15.92 -18.89 8.33
N LYS A 162 -15.31 -17.93 7.63
CA LYS A 162 -13.99 -17.38 7.92
C LYS A 162 -14.12 -15.88 8.17
N PHE A 163 -13.16 -15.32 8.91
CA PHE A 163 -13.04 -13.87 9.02
C PHE A 163 -12.45 -13.30 7.73
N ILE A 164 -12.95 -12.14 7.34
CA ILE A 164 -12.42 -11.33 6.25
C ILE A 164 -12.25 -9.89 6.76
N GLU A 165 -11.36 -9.16 6.12
CA GLU A 165 -11.14 -7.74 6.38
C GLU A 165 -11.81 -6.90 5.29
N VAL A 166 -12.60 -5.92 5.73
CA VAL A 166 -13.28 -4.98 4.84
C VAL A 166 -12.85 -3.57 5.20
N ASP A 167 -12.17 -2.91 4.28
CA ASP A 167 -11.81 -1.50 4.35
C ASP A 167 -12.75 -0.65 3.51
N LEU A 168 -13.41 0.30 4.18
CA LEU A 168 -14.30 1.27 3.56
C LEU A 168 -13.66 2.66 3.61
N PHE A 169 -13.32 3.22 2.44
CA PHE A 169 -12.68 4.52 2.30
C PHE A 169 -13.73 5.59 2.00
N PHE A 170 -14.08 6.36 3.02
CA PHE A 170 -15.09 7.42 2.94
C PHE A 170 -14.43 8.77 2.63
N GLY A 171 -14.47 9.17 1.35
CA GLY A 171 -14.20 10.55 0.94
C GLY A 171 -15.19 11.51 1.60
N ARG A 172 -14.71 12.65 2.10
CA ARG A 172 -15.53 13.58 2.91
C ARG A 172 -15.90 14.85 2.16
N ASN A 173 -15.35 15.12 0.99
CA ASN A 173 -15.77 16.29 0.20
C ASN A 173 -17.22 16.10 -0.28
N ILE A 174 -18.08 17.10 -0.09
CA ILE A 174 -19.47 17.03 -0.54
C ILE A 174 -19.57 17.62 -1.96
N PRO A 175 -20.15 16.90 -2.95
CA PRO A 175 -20.37 17.46 -4.28
C PRO A 175 -21.25 18.72 -4.23
N GLY A 176 -20.79 19.79 -4.87
CA GLY A 176 -21.43 21.11 -4.81
C GLY A 176 -20.89 22.03 -3.72
N GLY A 177 -19.99 21.54 -2.85
CA GLY A 177 -19.25 22.32 -1.87
C GLY A 177 -19.47 21.88 -0.43
N GLY A 178 -18.45 22.07 0.40
CA GLY A 178 -18.43 21.66 1.79
C GLY A 178 -17.77 20.29 2.00
N GLU A 179 -17.77 19.85 3.25
CA GLU A 179 -17.17 18.59 3.68
C GLU A 179 -18.06 17.98 4.77
N VAL A 180 -18.17 16.66 4.78
CA VAL A 180 -18.71 15.91 5.92
C VAL A 180 -17.80 16.18 7.12
N SER A 181 -18.27 16.93 8.12
CA SER A 181 -17.49 17.23 9.33
C SER A 181 -17.18 15.98 10.16
N THR A 182 -16.24 16.10 11.09
CA THR A 182 -15.87 15.00 11.99
C THR A 182 -17.08 14.56 12.82
N GLU A 183 -17.90 15.51 13.27
CA GLU A 183 -19.11 15.26 14.03
C GLU A 183 -20.19 14.56 13.19
N GLN A 184 -20.40 15.00 11.94
CA GLN A 184 -21.34 14.35 11.03
C GLN A 184 -20.90 12.93 10.67
N PHE A 185 -19.62 12.72 10.38
CA PHE A 185 -19.10 11.39 10.14
C PHE A 185 -19.27 10.51 11.37
N GLN A 186 -18.95 11.02 12.56
CA GLN A 186 -19.12 10.27 13.80
C GLN A 186 -20.59 9.91 14.09
N GLN A 187 -21.54 10.79 13.75
CA GLN A 187 -22.97 10.47 13.82
C GLN A 187 -23.36 9.37 12.81
N PHE A 188 -22.78 9.40 11.61
CA PHE A 188 -22.97 8.34 10.62
C PHE A 188 -22.45 7.00 11.15
N VAL A 189 -21.23 6.93 11.71
CA VAL A 189 -20.70 5.70 12.31
C VAL A 189 -21.63 5.18 13.40
N ASN A 190 -22.09 6.04 14.31
CA ASN A 190 -23.00 5.65 15.39
C ASN A 190 -24.32 5.06 14.92
N ASN A 191 -24.89 5.61 13.84
CA ASN A 191 -26.26 5.32 13.43
C ASN A 191 -26.35 4.28 12.31
N ALA A 192 -25.34 4.21 11.44
CA ALA A 192 -25.34 3.36 10.25
C ALA A 192 -24.39 2.17 10.37
N ILE A 193 -23.21 2.33 10.99
CA ILE A 193 -22.18 1.28 11.03
C ILE A 193 -22.28 0.45 12.31
N THR A 194 -22.14 1.07 13.49
CA THR A 194 -22.06 0.33 14.77
C THR A 194 -23.27 -0.55 15.07
N PRO A 195 -24.52 -0.17 14.74
CA PRO A 195 -25.66 -1.06 14.94
C PRO A 195 -25.65 -2.32 14.06
N ARG A 196 -24.87 -2.31 12.95
CA ARG A 196 -24.69 -3.46 12.05
C ARG A 196 -23.48 -4.29 12.45
N PHE A 197 -22.44 -3.64 12.96
CA PHE A 197 -21.20 -4.26 13.43
C PHE A 197 -20.93 -3.89 14.90
N PRO A 198 -21.72 -4.44 15.84
CA PRO A 198 -21.59 -4.10 17.27
C PRO A 198 -20.29 -4.63 17.88
N ALA A 199 -19.70 -5.68 17.29
CA ALA A 199 -18.45 -6.29 17.75
C ALA A 199 -17.27 -5.29 17.71
N GLY A 200 -17.27 -4.38 16.73
CA GLY A 200 -16.30 -3.30 16.68
C GLY A 200 -15.90 -2.90 15.27
N LEU A 201 -15.19 -1.79 15.19
CA LEU A 201 -14.56 -1.24 13.99
C LEU A 201 -13.35 -0.41 14.38
N THR A 202 -12.41 -0.25 13.44
CA THR A 202 -11.26 0.65 13.56
C THR A 202 -11.37 1.77 12.53
N ILE A 203 -11.12 3.01 12.94
CA ILE A 203 -11.15 4.19 12.05
C ILE A 203 -9.76 4.78 11.94
N PHE A 204 -9.33 5.00 10.70
CA PHE A 204 -8.12 5.73 10.34
C PHE A 204 -8.45 7.10 9.77
N ASP A 205 -7.61 8.08 10.06
CA ASP A 205 -7.55 9.34 9.32
C ASP A 205 -6.61 9.20 8.12
N ALA A 206 -7.07 9.65 6.96
CA ALA A 206 -6.33 9.55 5.70
C ALA A 206 -6.63 10.73 4.77
N PHE A 207 -5.89 10.79 3.65
CA PHE A 207 -6.09 11.77 2.59
C PHE A 207 -6.21 11.07 1.24
N GLY A 208 -7.36 11.24 0.58
CA GLY A 208 -7.57 10.81 -0.79
C GLY A 208 -7.03 11.83 -1.79
N GLN A 209 -6.38 11.36 -2.86
CA GLN A 209 -6.02 12.21 -3.99
C GLN A 209 -6.24 11.49 -5.32
N PHE A 210 -6.97 12.11 -6.24
CA PHE A 210 -7.23 11.58 -7.58
C PHE A 210 -7.32 12.70 -8.61
N ARG A 211 -7.34 12.32 -9.89
CA ARG A 211 -7.55 13.25 -10.99
C ARG A 211 -8.98 13.11 -11.51
N ASN A 212 -9.77 14.17 -11.43
CA ASN A 212 -11.13 14.14 -11.93
C ASN A 212 -11.19 14.17 -13.47
N SER A 213 -12.40 14.06 -14.03
CA SER A 213 -12.64 14.04 -15.48
C SER A 213 -12.20 15.33 -16.21
N ALA A 214 -12.08 16.45 -15.50
CA ALA A 214 -11.53 17.70 -16.04
C ALA A 214 -9.99 17.76 -16.01
N GLY A 215 -9.32 16.69 -15.54
CA GLY A 215 -7.87 16.63 -15.41
C GLY A 215 -7.32 17.40 -14.20
N MET A 216 -8.19 17.86 -13.29
CA MET A 216 -7.77 18.57 -12.08
C MET A 216 -7.48 17.59 -10.95
N ILE A 217 -6.44 17.88 -10.16
CA ILE A 217 -6.14 17.13 -8.94
C ILE A 217 -7.19 17.51 -7.89
N VAL A 218 -7.94 16.52 -7.42
CA VAL A 218 -8.85 16.62 -6.29
C VAL A 218 -8.15 16.02 -5.08
N ARG A 219 -8.27 16.69 -3.94
CA ARG A 219 -7.83 16.20 -2.65
C ARG A 219 -8.99 16.21 -1.69
N GLU A 220 -9.06 15.21 -0.85
CA GLU A 220 -10.10 15.11 0.15
C GLU A 220 -9.58 14.50 1.45
N ASN A 221 -10.16 14.96 2.56
CA ASN A 221 -10.04 14.24 3.80
C ASN A 221 -10.81 12.94 3.67
N THR A 222 -10.22 11.85 4.14
CA THR A 222 -10.79 10.51 4.07
C THR A 222 -10.82 9.90 5.45
N LYS A 223 -11.89 9.17 5.75
CA LYS A 223 -11.94 8.26 6.89
C LYS A 223 -11.96 6.84 6.34
N THR A 224 -10.99 6.03 6.73
CA THR A 224 -11.01 4.59 6.41
C THR A 224 -11.57 3.84 7.60
N VAL A 225 -12.60 3.02 7.39
CA VAL A 225 -13.17 2.14 8.41
C VAL A 225 -12.81 0.70 8.07
N THR A 226 -12.05 0.08 8.94
CA THR A 226 -11.68 -1.34 8.88
C THR A 226 -12.64 -2.14 9.74
N LEU A 227 -13.21 -3.19 9.16
CA LEU A 227 -14.11 -4.15 9.80
C LEU A 227 -13.56 -5.57 9.64
N LEU A 228 -13.50 -6.30 10.74
CA LEU A 228 -13.26 -7.75 10.74
C LEU A 228 -14.59 -8.44 10.99
N LEU A 229 -15.05 -9.23 10.02
CA LEU A 229 -16.38 -9.82 10.03
C LEU A 229 -16.37 -11.21 9.40
N GLU A 230 -17.39 -12.00 9.71
CA GLU A 230 -17.58 -13.29 9.04
C GLU A 230 -18.04 -13.10 7.59
N ASP A 231 -17.46 -13.88 6.68
CA ASP A 231 -17.85 -13.96 5.26
C ASP A 231 -19.26 -14.53 5.10
N THR A 232 -20.26 -13.65 5.12
CA THR A 232 -21.68 -14.02 5.04
C THR A 232 -22.48 -13.01 4.23
N VAL A 233 -23.54 -13.52 3.58
CA VAL A 233 -24.46 -12.69 2.76
C VAL A 233 -25.13 -11.62 3.62
N ALA A 234 -25.36 -11.89 4.90
CA ALA A 234 -25.94 -10.92 5.84
C ALA A 234 -24.98 -9.74 6.11
N ASN A 235 -23.69 -10.03 6.29
CA ASN A 235 -22.68 -8.99 6.48
C ASN A 235 -22.42 -8.22 5.18
N GLU A 236 -22.37 -8.90 4.04
CA GLU A 236 -22.26 -8.25 2.73
C GLU A 236 -23.43 -7.28 2.47
N SER A 237 -24.66 -7.72 2.75
CA SER A 237 -25.86 -6.87 2.67
C SER A 237 -25.75 -5.66 3.60
N SER A 238 -25.16 -5.84 4.78
CA SER A 238 -24.93 -4.76 5.76
C SER A 238 -23.89 -3.75 5.27
N ILE A 239 -22.79 -4.20 4.65
CA ILE A 239 -21.79 -3.35 4.01
C ILE A 239 -22.42 -2.55 2.87
N ASN A 240 -23.14 -3.22 1.96
CA ASN A 240 -23.84 -2.58 0.86
C ASN A 240 -24.85 -1.52 1.35
N GLN A 241 -25.55 -1.79 2.45
CA GLN A 241 -26.44 -0.82 3.07
C GLN A 241 -25.69 0.39 3.66
N ILE A 242 -24.55 0.20 4.31
CA ILE A 242 -23.71 1.30 4.83
C ILE A 242 -23.27 2.21 3.69
N VAL A 243 -22.77 1.63 2.59
CA VAL A 243 -22.34 2.39 1.41
C VAL A 243 -23.51 3.19 0.82
N ARG A 244 -24.68 2.56 0.65
CA ARG A 244 -25.91 3.24 0.20
C ARG A 244 -26.33 4.37 1.15
N ASP A 245 -26.26 4.14 2.46
CA ASP A 245 -26.62 5.13 3.47
C ASP A 245 -25.68 6.34 3.41
N TYR A 246 -24.37 6.13 3.25
CA TYR A 246 -23.40 7.23 3.13
C TYR A 246 -23.60 8.04 1.85
N VAL A 247 -23.67 7.36 0.70
CA VAL A 247 -23.88 7.96 -0.62
C VAL A 247 -25.15 8.80 -0.63
N LYS A 248 -26.24 8.27 -0.08
CA LYS A 248 -27.51 8.99 0.01
C LYS A 248 -27.47 10.17 0.98
N SER A 249 -26.85 9.99 2.15
CA SER A 249 -26.89 11.01 3.22
C SER A 249 -26.02 12.23 2.91
N PHE A 250 -24.92 12.03 2.20
CA PHE A 250 -23.93 13.08 1.91
C PHE A 250 -23.76 13.38 0.43
N ASN A 251 -24.64 12.82 -0.42
CA ASN A 251 -24.62 12.99 -1.88
C ASN A 251 -23.26 12.63 -2.51
N GLN A 252 -22.62 11.57 -2.01
CA GLN A 252 -21.31 11.11 -2.49
C GLN A 252 -21.44 10.34 -3.80
N GLU A 253 -20.37 10.30 -4.59
CA GLU A 253 -20.37 9.50 -5.83
C GLU A 253 -20.17 8.01 -5.53
N SER A 254 -19.32 7.69 -4.57
CA SER A 254 -18.97 6.32 -4.20
C SER A 254 -18.33 6.23 -2.81
N VAL A 255 -18.16 5.00 -2.33
CA VAL A 255 -17.24 4.64 -1.26
C VAL A 255 -16.35 3.55 -1.84
N LEU A 256 -15.03 3.68 -1.74
CA LEU A 256 -14.12 2.62 -2.14
C LEU A 256 -14.17 1.51 -1.08
N GLN A 257 -14.33 0.29 -1.55
CA GLN A 257 -14.43 -0.94 -0.77
C GLN A 257 -13.26 -1.84 -1.18
N ALA A 258 -12.47 -2.27 -0.22
CA ALA A 258 -11.47 -3.32 -0.40
C ALA A 258 -11.79 -4.46 0.57
N VAL A 259 -11.89 -5.68 0.04
CA VAL A 259 -12.17 -6.89 0.80
C VAL A 259 -10.99 -7.83 0.64
N ASN A 260 -10.31 -8.13 1.74
CA ASN A 260 -9.30 -9.17 1.82
C ASN A 260 -9.93 -10.40 2.47
N GLU A 261 -10.04 -11.49 1.68
CA GLU A 261 -10.69 -12.71 2.15
C GLU A 261 -9.73 -13.72 2.77
N ASP A 262 -8.41 -13.57 2.62
CA ASP A 262 -7.43 -14.52 3.15
C ASP A 262 -6.62 -13.92 4.30
N ILE A 263 -7.27 -13.82 5.46
CA ILE A 263 -6.66 -13.39 6.70
C ILE A 263 -6.97 -14.34 7.83
N LYS A 264 -6.09 -14.35 8.83
CA LYS A 264 -6.30 -15.03 10.10
C LYS A 264 -6.43 -13.98 11.21
N VAL A 265 -7.43 -14.17 12.08
CA VAL A 265 -7.78 -13.21 13.13
C VAL A 265 -7.74 -13.87 14.50
N SER A 266 -7.14 -13.19 15.49
CA SER A 266 -7.26 -13.53 16.90
C SER A 266 -7.58 -12.31 17.74
N PHE A 267 -8.46 -12.47 18.72
CA PHE A 267 -8.78 -11.45 19.73
C PHE A 267 -8.05 -11.69 21.06
N GLY A 268 -6.93 -12.43 21.07
CA GLY A 268 -6.21 -12.81 22.30
C GLY A 268 -4.96 -13.66 22.03
N LEU A 269 -4.57 -14.53 22.98
CA LEU A 269 -3.39 -15.40 22.89
C LEU A 269 -3.65 -16.76 22.17
N GLU A 270 -4.76 -16.90 21.45
CA GLU A 270 -5.23 -18.14 20.81
C GLU A 270 -5.88 -17.79 19.47
N PRO A 271 -5.76 -18.54 18.35
CA PRO A 271 -5.00 -19.76 18.04
C PRO A 271 -3.64 -19.48 17.35
N ASP A 272 -2.91 -20.55 16.99
CA ASP A 272 -1.76 -20.51 16.07
C ASP A 272 -2.19 -19.85 14.74
N LEU A 273 -1.81 -18.58 14.56
CA LEU A 273 -2.09 -17.81 13.35
C LEU A 273 -1.02 -18.03 12.27
N PHE A 274 0.07 -18.72 12.59
CA PHE A 274 1.25 -18.82 11.77
C PHE A 274 1.30 -20.20 11.13
N ASN A 275 1.67 -20.31 9.86
CA ASN A 275 1.86 -21.64 9.26
C ASN A 275 3.18 -22.28 9.70
N ASN A 276 4.15 -21.48 10.16
CA ASN A 276 5.45 -21.95 10.65
C ASN A 276 6.17 -22.84 9.62
N SER A 277 6.11 -22.44 8.34
CA SER A 277 6.66 -23.21 7.23
C SER A 277 8.18 -23.39 7.31
N THR A 278 8.67 -24.59 6.92
CA THR A 278 10.12 -24.87 6.80
C THR A 278 10.86 -24.00 5.77
N GLN A 279 10.12 -23.34 4.88
CA GLN A 279 10.60 -22.24 4.04
C GLN A 279 9.72 -21.04 4.36
N PRO A 280 10.12 -20.22 5.35
CA PRO A 280 9.29 -19.12 5.80
C PRO A 280 9.19 -18.07 4.69
N LYS A 281 7.97 -17.58 4.48
CA LYS A 281 7.70 -16.41 3.64
C LYS A 281 7.54 -15.18 4.54
N PHE A 282 7.58 -14.00 3.93
CA PHE A 282 7.14 -12.80 4.62
C PHE A 282 5.62 -12.79 4.77
N ILE A 283 5.17 -12.42 5.96
CA ILE A 283 3.76 -12.20 6.29
C ILE A 283 3.60 -10.81 6.90
N ARG A 284 2.39 -10.27 6.86
CA ARG A 284 2.04 -9.03 7.56
C ARG A 284 1.26 -9.38 8.83
N VAL A 285 1.66 -8.77 9.95
CA VAL A 285 0.95 -8.88 11.22
C VAL A 285 0.58 -7.49 11.71
N ASP A 286 -0.71 -7.22 11.79
CA ASP A 286 -1.25 -5.97 12.33
C ASP A 286 -1.80 -6.22 13.74
N LEU A 287 -1.22 -5.51 14.72
CA LEU A 287 -1.60 -5.57 16.12
C LEU A 287 -2.39 -4.31 16.52
N PHE A 288 -3.64 -4.50 16.91
CA PHE A 288 -4.58 -3.43 17.26
C PHE A 288 -4.66 -3.29 18.78
N PHE A 289 -4.15 -2.17 19.30
CA PHE A 289 -4.05 -1.86 20.72
C PHE A 289 -5.10 -0.82 21.12
N GLY A 290 -6.15 -1.25 21.81
CA GLY A 290 -7.04 -0.36 22.56
C GLY A 290 -6.29 0.29 23.72
N ARG A 291 -6.51 1.59 23.96
CA ARG A 291 -5.76 2.35 24.98
C ARG A 291 -6.58 2.75 26.19
N ASN A 292 -7.90 2.57 26.19
CA ASN A 292 -8.71 2.89 27.37
C ASN A 292 -8.35 1.98 28.55
N LEU A 293 -8.24 2.54 29.76
CA LEU A 293 -7.96 1.77 30.98
C LEU A 293 -9.25 1.48 31.75
N LYS A 294 -9.37 0.27 32.34
CA LYS A 294 -10.57 -0.19 33.08
C LYS A 294 -11.00 0.76 34.20
N ASN A 295 -10.05 1.43 34.86
CA ASN A 295 -10.31 2.35 35.98
C ASN A 295 -10.39 3.83 35.55
N GLY A 296 -10.53 4.09 34.25
CA GLY A 296 -10.51 5.43 33.67
C GLY A 296 -9.12 5.89 33.25
N GLY A 297 -9.09 6.85 32.32
CA GLY A 297 -7.87 7.28 31.64
C GLY A 297 -7.52 6.37 30.45
N GLU A 298 -6.36 6.63 29.87
CA GLU A 298 -5.83 5.88 28.73
C GLU A 298 -4.32 5.65 28.92
N VAL A 299 -3.80 4.60 28.29
CA VAL A 299 -2.36 4.45 28.07
C VAL A 299 -1.91 5.66 27.25
N SER A 300 -1.05 6.54 27.78
CA SER A 300 -0.62 7.76 27.06
C SER A 300 0.24 7.44 25.84
N ASN A 301 0.45 8.43 24.96
CA ASN A 301 1.36 8.27 23.82
C ASN A 301 2.78 7.95 24.29
N GLU A 302 3.23 8.57 25.38
CA GLU A 302 4.56 8.34 25.97
C GLU A 302 4.68 6.93 26.57
N GLN A 303 3.65 6.47 27.29
CA GLN A 303 3.62 5.11 27.84
C GLN A 303 3.59 4.06 26.74
N PHE A 304 2.80 4.28 25.68
CA PHE A 304 2.77 3.40 24.53
C PHE A 304 4.11 3.40 23.80
N GLN A 305 4.73 4.57 23.62
CA GLN A 305 6.05 4.67 23.01
C GLN A 305 7.12 3.95 23.84
N GLU A 306 7.07 4.01 25.16
CA GLU A 306 7.94 3.25 26.05
C GLU A 306 7.72 1.74 25.89
N PHE A 307 6.47 1.29 25.78
CA PHE A 307 6.14 -0.10 25.48
C PHE A 307 6.74 -0.56 24.15
N ILE A 308 6.63 0.24 23.08
CA ILE A 308 7.27 -0.09 21.80
C ILE A 308 8.79 -0.25 21.98
N ASN A 309 9.46 0.71 22.64
CA ASN A 309 10.92 0.68 22.80
C ASN A 309 11.42 -0.53 23.58
N ASN A 310 10.70 -0.91 24.64
CA ASN A 310 11.17 -1.88 25.61
C ASN A 310 10.66 -3.31 25.32
N VAL A 311 9.56 -3.43 24.58
CA VAL A 311 8.89 -4.73 24.35
C VAL A 311 8.89 -5.11 22.87
N ILE A 312 8.43 -4.23 21.98
CA ILE A 312 8.24 -4.57 20.57
C ILE A 312 9.57 -4.51 19.80
N THR A 313 10.26 -3.36 19.81
CA THR A 313 11.49 -3.17 19.01
C THR A 313 12.61 -4.15 19.33
N PRO A 314 12.85 -4.58 20.58
CA PRO A 314 13.85 -5.60 20.86
C PRO A 314 13.53 -6.98 20.25
N ARG A 315 12.25 -7.26 19.95
CA ARG A 315 11.79 -8.49 19.29
C ARG A 315 11.75 -8.36 17.77
N PHE A 316 11.43 -7.16 17.29
CA PHE A 316 11.39 -6.82 15.86
C PHE A 316 12.35 -5.65 15.58
N PRO A 317 13.67 -5.90 15.58
CA PRO A 317 14.68 -4.86 15.43
C PRO A 317 14.71 -4.28 14.01
N ASP A 318 14.30 -5.06 13.01
CA ASP A 318 14.34 -4.66 11.60
C ASP A 318 13.32 -3.57 11.27
N GLY A 319 12.23 -3.49 12.04
CA GLY A 319 11.35 -2.34 12.06
C GLY A 319 9.89 -2.66 12.30
N LEU A 320 9.14 -1.59 12.53
CA LEU A 320 7.70 -1.59 12.69
C LEU A 320 7.13 -0.26 12.20
N THR A 321 5.85 -0.27 11.81
CA THR A 321 5.09 0.94 11.49
C THR A 321 3.93 1.10 12.46
N VAL A 322 3.74 2.31 12.99
CA VAL A 322 2.64 2.64 13.91
C VAL A 322 1.67 3.61 13.25
N PHE A 323 0.38 3.31 13.37
CA PHE A 323 -0.73 4.18 12.98
C PHE A 323 -1.52 4.62 14.20
N ASP A 324 -1.97 5.87 14.18
CA ASP A 324 -2.91 6.41 15.15
C ASP A 324 -4.34 6.17 14.66
N THR A 325 -5.14 5.49 15.48
CA THR A 325 -6.49 5.06 15.08
C THR A 325 -7.50 5.26 16.20
N PHE A 326 -8.79 5.04 15.89
CA PHE A 326 -9.87 5.06 16.86
C PHE A 326 -10.68 3.76 16.76
N GLY A 327 -10.86 3.08 17.90
CA GLY A 327 -11.78 1.96 18.02
C GLY A 327 -13.19 2.43 18.39
N GLN A 328 -14.22 1.77 17.85
CA GLN A 328 -15.59 1.92 18.31
C GLN A 328 -16.31 0.56 18.31
N PHE A 329 -16.98 0.23 19.41
CA PHE A 329 -17.76 -1.00 19.55
C PHE A 329 -18.97 -0.78 20.45
N GLN A 330 -19.88 -1.75 20.50
CA GLN A 330 -21.02 -1.75 21.41
C GLN A 330 -20.79 -2.76 22.53
N ASN A 331 -20.80 -2.31 23.78
CA ASN A 331 -20.63 -3.21 24.92
C ASN A 331 -21.91 -4.05 25.17
N SER A 332 -21.83 -4.98 26.12
CA SER A 332 -22.95 -5.88 26.48
C SER A 332 -24.20 -5.15 27.01
N ALA A 333 -24.07 -3.92 27.51
CA ALA A 333 -25.19 -3.07 27.91
C ALA A 333 -25.80 -2.29 26.73
N GLY A 334 -25.33 -2.52 25.50
CA GLY A 334 -25.78 -1.83 24.30
C GLY A 334 -25.25 -0.41 24.16
N THR A 335 -24.26 0.00 24.98
CA THR A 335 -23.68 1.34 24.93
C THR A 335 -22.52 1.39 23.94
N ILE A 336 -22.49 2.44 23.10
CA ILE A 336 -21.36 2.69 22.21
C ILE A 336 -20.16 3.15 23.03
N VAL A 337 -19.09 2.37 22.97
CA VAL A 337 -17.78 2.69 23.54
C VAL A 337 -16.87 3.15 22.42
N ARG A 338 -16.07 4.18 22.70
CA ARG A 338 -15.04 4.70 21.82
C ARG A 338 -13.73 4.71 22.54
N GLU A 339 -12.66 4.42 21.83
CA GLU A 339 -11.33 4.44 22.40
C GLU A 339 -10.29 4.96 21.41
N PRO A 340 -9.31 5.73 21.87
CA PRO A 340 -8.06 5.89 21.14
C PRO A 340 -7.38 4.54 21.00
N SER A 341 -6.85 4.28 19.82
CA SER A 341 -6.16 3.03 19.49
C SER A 341 -4.84 3.29 18.78
N LYS A 342 -4.00 2.27 18.73
CA LYS A 342 -2.81 2.23 17.88
C LYS A 342 -2.84 0.94 17.09
N VAL A 343 -2.40 0.99 15.84
CA VAL A 343 -2.11 -0.22 15.06
C VAL A 343 -0.61 -0.29 14.84
N VAL A 344 0.01 -1.40 15.21
CA VAL A 344 1.40 -1.69 14.89
C VAL A 344 1.43 -2.73 13.79
N ALA A 345 1.89 -2.33 12.61
CA ALA A 345 2.10 -3.21 11.47
C ALA A 345 3.55 -3.71 11.46
N LEU A 346 3.69 -5.03 11.34
CA LEU A 346 4.95 -5.75 11.28
C LEU A 346 5.03 -6.56 9.99
N LEU A 347 6.19 -6.54 9.34
CA LEU A 347 6.53 -7.45 8.25
C LEU A 347 7.64 -8.36 8.75
N LEU A 348 7.36 -9.66 8.79
CA LEU A 348 8.23 -10.64 9.43
C LEU A 348 8.20 -11.97 8.68
N GLU A 349 9.20 -12.81 8.91
CA GLU A 349 9.19 -14.18 8.43
C GLU A 349 8.22 -15.05 9.26
N ASP A 350 7.40 -15.85 8.59
CA ASP A 350 6.48 -16.82 9.19
C ASP A 350 7.23 -17.97 9.86
N THR A 351 7.62 -17.75 11.12
CA THR A 351 8.42 -18.68 11.92
C THR A 351 7.88 -18.76 13.34
N LEU A 352 8.20 -19.87 14.01
CA LEU A 352 7.80 -20.09 15.40
C LEU A 352 8.39 -19.02 16.33
N ASP A 353 9.60 -18.54 16.05
CA ASP A 353 10.23 -17.48 16.84
C ASP A 353 9.48 -16.14 16.69
N SER A 354 9.00 -15.83 15.49
CA SER A 354 8.12 -14.67 15.24
C SER A 354 6.79 -14.81 15.99
N GLU A 355 6.14 -15.97 15.90
CA GLU A 355 4.88 -16.26 16.59
C GLU A 355 5.02 -16.10 18.12
N LEU A 356 6.06 -16.71 18.71
CA LEU A 356 6.36 -16.59 20.14
C LEU A 356 6.65 -15.13 20.53
N SER A 357 7.30 -14.36 19.66
CA SER A 357 7.57 -12.94 19.89
C SER A 357 6.29 -12.11 19.90
N ILE A 358 5.35 -12.35 18.97
CA ILE A 358 4.04 -11.72 18.95
C ILE A 358 3.24 -12.07 20.21
N ASN A 359 3.19 -13.35 20.58
CA ASN A 359 2.50 -13.81 21.78
C ASN A 359 3.02 -13.14 23.06
N GLU A 360 4.34 -12.96 23.19
CA GLU A 360 4.94 -12.25 24.32
C GLU A 360 4.64 -10.74 24.30
N ILE A 361 4.51 -10.11 23.13
CA ILE A 361 4.06 -8.70 23.03
C ILE A 361 2.63 -8.56 23.53
N VAL A 362 1.71 -9.40 23.03
CA VAL A 362 0.29 -9.38 23.42
C VAL A 362 0.15 -9.58 24.93
N LYS A 363 0.82 -10.61 25.45
CA LYS A 363 0.85 -10.91 26.89
C LYS A 363 1.43 -9.76 27.70
N ALA A 364 2.53 -9.16 27.26
CA ALA A 364 3.14 -8.02 27.96
C ALA A 364 2.20 -6.81 28.00
N TYR A 365 1.53 -6.48 26.90
CA TYR A 365 0.58 -5.35 26.86
C TYR A 365 -0.61 -5.57 27.80
N VAL A 366 -1.21 -6.75 27.74
CA VAL A 366 -2.32 -7.17 28.60
C VAL A 366 -1.92 -7.09 30.08
N GLN A 367 -0.74 -7.60 30.43
CA GLN A 367 -0.25 -7.58 31.82
C GLN A 367 0.13 -6.17 32.29
N GLN A 368 0.85 -5.41 31.48
CA GLN A 368 1.37 -4.10 31.88
C GLN A 368 0.27 -3.05 32.03
N PHE A 369 -0.74 -3.07 31.16
CA PHE A 369 -1.80 -2.06 31.13
C PHE A 369 -3.19 -2.59 31.55
N ASN A 370 -3.27 -3.85 32.01
CA ASN A 370 -4.51 -4.52 32.43
C ASN A 370 -5.61 -4.50 31.34
N GLN A 371 -5.18 -4.67 30.10
CA GLN A 371 -6.05 -4.71 28.92
C GLN A 371 -6.76 -6.05 28.82
N GLU A 372 -7.86 -6.12 28.07
CA GLU A 372 -8.58 -7.38 27.86
C GLU A 372 -7.90 -8.24 26.80
N SER A 373 -7.45 -7.61 25.72
CA SER A 373 -6.76 -8.26 24.63
C SER A 373 -6.01 -7.28 23.73
N VAL A 374 -5.29 -7.84 22.76
CA VAL A 374 -4.81 -7.15 21.56
C VAL A 374 -5.38 -7.95 20.39
N LEU A 375 -6.04 -7.25 19.45
CA LEU A 375 -6.52 -7.89 18.23
C LEU A 375 -5.33 -8.07 17.28
N GLN A 376 -5.21 -9.26 16.72
CA GLN A 376 -4.18 -9.67 15.78
C GLN A 376 -4.83 -10.00 14.43
N VAL A 377 -4.30 -9.44 13.35
CA VAL A 377 -4.64 -9.80 11.97
C VAL A 377 -3.37 -10.23 11.27
N VAL A 378 -3.38 -11.43 10.68
CA VAL A 378 -2.27 -12.00 9.94
C VAL A 378 -2.69 -12.22 8.50
N ASP A 379 -1.91 -11.66 7.58
CA ASP A 379 -2.01 -11.84 6.13
C ASP A 379 -0.76 -12.59 5.66
N GLU A 380 -0.95 -13.82 5.17
CA GLU A 380 0.13 -14.78 4.94
C GLU A 380 0.76 -14.70 3.53
N ASP A 381 0.14 -14.00 2.59
CA ASP A 381 0.57 -13.97 1.19
C ASP A 381 0.84 -12.53 0.70
N VAL A 382 1.68 -11.84 1.45
CA VAL A 382 2.26 -10.54 1.05
C VAL A 382 3.62 -10.69 0.37
N GLN A 383 3.93 -9.79 -0.57
CA GLN A 383 5.28 -9.63 -1.13
C GLN A 383 5.90 -8.35 -0.58
N VAL A 384 7.12 -8.45 -0.08
CA VAL A 384 7.83 -7.33 0.56
C VAL A 384 9.09 -7.00 -0.22
N ASP A 385 9.21 -5.76 -0.66
CA ASP A 385 10.38 -5.23 -1.38
C ASP A 385 10.91 -3.96 -0.70
N PHE A 386 12.22 -3.89 -0.48
CA PHE A 386 12.91 -2.64 -0.18
C PHE A 386 13.49 -2.07 -1.47
N ILE A 387 12.77 -1.14 -2.10
CA ILE A 387 13.26 -0.49 -3.31
C ILE A 387 14.38 0.47 -2.90
N THR A 388 15.59 0.23 -3.40
CA THR A 388 16.77 1.06 -3.16
C THR A 388 17.19 1.77 -4.45
N SER A 389 18.05 2.78 -4.34
CA SER A 389 18.75 3.28 -5.53
C SER A 389 19.63 2.16 -6.07
N LYS A 390 19.16 1.45 -7.11
CA LYS A 390 19.94 0.45 -7.84
C LYS A 390 21.34 1.02 -8.08
N GLN A 391 22.40 0.37 -7.55
CA GLN A 391 23.76 0.84 -7.79
C GLN A 391 23.95 0.98 -9.30
N ILE A 392 24.28 2.18 -9.77
CA ILE A 392 24.81 2.37 -11.11
C ILE A 392 26.17 1.67 -11.10
N SER A 393 26.19 0.38 -11.40
CA SER A 393 27.42 -0.26 -11.86
C SER A 393 27.71 0.38 -13.22
N VAL A 394 28.58 1.38 -13.22
CA VAL A 394 29.30 1.74 -14.44
C VAL A 394 30.11 0.48 -14.77
N PRO A 395 29.81 -0.26 -15.85
CA PRO A 395 30.70 -1.33 -16.26
C PRO A 395 32.05 -0.66 -16.52
N GLU A 396 33.11 -1.14 -15.86
CA GLU A 396 34.46 -0.69 -16.20
C GLU A 396 34.63 -0.79 -17.72
N PRO A 397 35.20 0.22 -18.38
CA PRO A 397 35.42 0.16 -19.82
C PRO A 397 36.26 -1.08 -20.11
N THR A 398 35.61 -2.10 -20.66
CA THR A 398 36.27 -3.34 -21.01
C THR A 398 37.29 -2.99 -22.08
N THR A 399 38.56 -3.25 -21.80
CA THR A 399 39.67 -3.08 -22.73
C THR A 399 39.46 -4.05 -23.90
N ILE A 400 38.71 -3.62 -24.92
CA ILE A 400 38.66 -4.34 -26.19
C ILE A 400 40.01 -4.07 -26.88
N LEU A 401 40.88 -5.08 -26.83
CA LEU A 401 42.09 -5.13 -27.65
C LEU A 401 41.70 -4.99 -29.12
N SER A 402 42.27 -3.97 -29.74
CA SER A 402 42.17 -3.66 -31.17
C SER A 402 42.75 -4.80 -32.03
N LEU A 403 41.95 -5.35 -32.93
CA LEU A 403 42.42 -5.97 -34.18
C LEU A 403 41.47 -5.56 -35.30
N ILE A 404 41.68 -4.35 -35.83
CA ILE A 404 41.18 -3.97 -37.15
C ILE A 404 42.40 -3.94 -38.06
N SER A 405 42.53 -4.97 -38.90
CA SER A 405 43.45 -5.01 -40.01
C SER A 405 42.97 -4.03 -41.08
N ILE A 406 43.61 -2.85 -41.17
CA ILE A 406 43.33 -1.88 -42.22
C ILE A 406 44.12 -2.29 -43.47
N SER A 407 43.42 -2.86 -44.44
CA SER A 407 43.85 -2.87 -45.84
C SER A 407 43.20 -1.69 -46.55
N ILE A 408 43.90 -0.55 -46.65
CA ILE A 408 43.54 0.52 -47.56
C ILE A 408 44.77 0.90 -48.39
N VAL A 409 44.62 0.66 -49.69
CA VAL A 409 45.47 1.12 -50.79
C VAL A 409 45.39 2.64 -50.87
N ILE A 410 46.53 3.33 -50.78
CA ILE A 410 46.64 4.72 -51.22
C ILE A 410 47.89 4.86 -52.11
N THR A 411 47.64 5.08 -53.38
CA THR A 411 48.59 5.59 -54.35
C THR A 411 48.54 7.12 -54.33
N LEU A 412 49.72 7.72 -54.51
CA LEU A 412 50.03 9.09 -54.98
C LEU A 412 50.44 10.17 -53.95
N THR A 413 51.76 10.42 -54.02
CA THR A 413 52.45 11.73 -54.15
C THR A 413 52.61 12.65 -52.95
N GLY A 414 53.87 12.94 -52.59
CA GLY A 414 54.25 14.27 -52.09
C GLY A 414 55.29 14.36 -50.97
N LYS A 415 56.58 14.41 -51.34
CA LYS A 415 57.70 15.16 -50.70
C LYS A 415 57.91 15.15 -49.15
N LYS A 416 58.96 14.42 -48.75
CA LYS A 416 60.25 14.92 -48.20
C LYS A 416 60.23 15.81 -46.92
N LYS A 417 60.64 15.24 -45.75
CA LYS A 417 61.89 15.60 -45.01
C LYS A 417 62.07 14.84 -43.66
N ARG A 418 63.28 14.25 -43.54
CA ARG A 418 64.12 13.90 -42.37
C ARG A 418 63.89 14.81 -41.12
N ASN A 419 63.99 14.39 -39.84
CA ASN A 419 65.18 13.87 -39.13
C ASN A 419 64.93 13.66 -37.61
N SER A 420 65.71 12.73 -37.02
CA SER A 420 66.18 12.54 -35.60
C SER A 420 65.17 12.56 -34.44
N LEU A 421 64.90 11.47 -33.68
CA LEU A 421 65.78 10.67 -32.79
C LEU A 421 66.67 11.47 -31.83
N VAL A 422 66.26 11.59 -30.55
CA VAL A 422 67.15 11.58 -29.38
C VAL A 422 66.45 10.86 -28.22
N ASN A 423 67.06 9.75 -27.79
CA ASN A 423 66.82 9.05 -26.54
C ASN A 423 67.68 9.66 -25.41
N CYS A 424 67.16 9.71 -24.19
CA CYS A 424 67.93 9.83 -22.94
C CYS A 424 67.14 9.04 -21.87
N ALA A 425 67.48 7.79 -21.57
CA ALA A 425 68.58 7.27 -20.75
C ALA A 425 68.38 7.43 -19.23
N ARG A 426 68.58 6.30 -18.54
CA ARG A 426 69.04 6.05 -17.14
C ARG A 426 67.97 5.65 -16.10
N ARG A 427 68.25 4.75 -15.16
CA ARG A 427 69.25 3.66 -14.97
C ARG A 427 68.97 3.03 -13.58
N LYS A 428 69.55 1.84 -13.37
CA LYS A 428 69.80 1.10 -12.11
C LYS A 428 68.69 0.09 -11.76
N GLN A 429 69.01 -1.16 -11.42
CA GLN A 429 70.30 -1.79 -11.14
C GLN A 429 70.22 -3.27 -11.48
#